data_AF-A0A8B6GAR1-F1
#
_entry.id   AF-A0A8B6GAR1-F1
#
_cell.length_a   1.000
_cell.length_b   1.000
_cell.length_c   1.000
_cell.angle_alpha   90.00
_cell.angle_beta   90.00
_cell.angle_gamma   90.00
#
_symmetry.space_group_name_H-M   'P 1'
#
loop_
_entity.id
_entity.type
_entity.pdbx_description
1 polymer ?
#
loop_
_entity_poly.entity_id
_entity_poly.type
_entity_poly.pdbx_seq_one_letter_code
_entity_poly.pdbx_strand_id
1 'polypeptide(L)'
;KTLQESILSVRRIPVLYKEVYFRGYIDCYAEDWAPYLEPCIAKYPNYTHYFRSIILAQDNKDLQLCSETKKHINLSNNSICIGNEFKHNIIFKYTKQCIEKYNKKRKYVFMWNKNISHHNPYSSTAADEDTKQYILWMNSTGNLKNTVLVIMSDQGPRSGQFVETDFGRMTSNYPLLSIYIPHYVKKAFPTIAKILNNNKAD
;
A
#
# COMPACT_ATOMS: atom_id res chain seq x y z
N LYS A 1 18.13 -18.47 17.68
CA LYS A 1 16.99 -17.64 18.13
C LYS A 1 15.72 -18.39 17.83
N THR A 2 14.96 -18.75 18.85
CA THR A 2 13.70 -19.50 18.68
C THR A 2 12.62 -18.57 18.13
N LEU A 3 11.63 -19.12 17.41
CA LEU A 3 10.51 -18.37 16.83
C LEU A 3 9.82 -17.44 17.85
N GLN A 4 9.81 -17.86 19.10
CA GLN A 4 9.24 -17.15 20.26
C GLN A 4 10.02 -15.87 20.63
N GLU A 5 11.35 -15.89 20.54
CA GLU A 5 12.20 -14.71 20.79
C GLU A 5 12.03 -13.65 19.69
N SER A 6 11.83 -14.08 18.43
CA SER A 6 11.51 -13.18 17.32
C SER A 6 10.14 -12.50 17.50
N ILE A 7 9.11 -13.23 17.94
CA ILE A 7 7.75 -12.69 18.16
C ILE A 7 7.72 -11.67 19.31
N LEU A 8 8.46 -11.92 20.39
CA LEU A 8 8.57 -10.98 21.52
C LEU A 8 9.26 -9.67 21.13
N SER A 9 10.18 -9.69 20.15
CA SER A 9 10.86 -8.48 19.67
C SER A 9 9.93 -7.55 18.87
N VAL A 10 8.98 -8.09 18.12
CA VAL A 10 8.04 -7.31 17.29
C VAL A 10 7.10 -6.46 18.15
N ARG A 11 6.74 -6.92 19.37
CA ARG A 11 5.90 -6.14 20.31
C ARG A 11 6.60 -4.91 20.89
N ARG A 12 7.94 -4.85 20.88
CA ARG A 12 8.73 -3.71 21.40
C ARG A 12 9.05 -2.67 20.33
N ILE A 13 8.82 -2.95 19.05
CA ILE A 13 8.96 -1.96 17.99
C ILE A 13 7.68 -1.11 18.02
N PRO A 14 7.74 0.20 18.32
CA PRO A 14 6.56 1.03 18.24
C PRO A 14 6.00 0.92 16.82
N VAL A 15 4.74 0.52 16.73
CA VAL A 15 4.11 0.27 15.42
C VAL A 15 4.17 1.56 14.61
N LEU A 16 4.68 1.48 13.38
CA LEU A 16 5.05 2.64 12.55
C LEU A 16 3.96 3.74 12.52
N TYR A 17 2.68 3.35 12.44
CA TYR A 17 1.58 4.31 12.43
C TYR A 17 1.51 5.18 13.71
N LYS A 18 1.86 4.63 14.88
CA LYS A 18 1.90 5.39 16.14
C LYS A 18 3.00 6.44 16.11
N GLU A 19 4.19 6.07 15.63
CA GLU A 19 5.32 7.00 15.47
C GLU A 19 5.01 8.12 14.48
N VAL A 20 4.39 7.76 13.36
CA VAL A 20 3.92 8.71 12.34
C VAL A 20 2.96 9.73 12.98
N TYR A 21 1.97 9.25 13.72
CA TYR A 21 1.01 10.10 14.44
C TYR A 21 1.71 11.00 15.47
N PHE A 22 2.53 10.44 16.37
CA PHE A 22 3.22 11.20 17.42
C PHE A 22 4.20 12.25 16.86
N ARG A 23 4.78 11.98 15.68
CA ARG A 23 5.65 12.93 15.00
C ARG A 23 4.88 13.99 14.21
N GLY A 24 3.55 14.00 14.24
CA GLY A 24 2.70 15.02 13.62
C GLY A 24 2.62 14.91 12.09
N TYR A 25 2.75 13.71 11.54
CA TYR A 25 2.51 13.45 10.13
C TYR A 25 1.00 13.34 9.88
N ILE A 26 0.56 13.80 8.71
CA ILE A 26 -0.75 13.45 8.17
C ILE A 26 -0.62 12.07 7.52
N ASP A 27 -1.31 11.08 8.07
CA ASP A 27 -1.33 9.72 7.55
C ASP A 27 -2.55 9.47 6.67
N CYS A 28 -2.27 8.99 5.45
CA CYS A 28 -3.27 8.59 4.48
C CYS A 28 -3.09 7.10 4.17
N TYR A 29 -4.04 6.29 4.62
CA TYR A 29 -4.06 4.86 4.41
C TYR A 29 -5.14 4.50 3.39
N ALA A 30 -4.76 3.77 2.36
CA ALA A 30 -5.67 3.28 1.33
C ALA A 30 -5.42 1.82 1.02
N GLU A 31 -6.46 1.00 1.09
CA GLU A 31 -6.45 -0.44 0.77
C GLU A 31 -7.60 -0.75 -0.18
N ASP A 32 -7.44 -1.70 -1.09
CA ASP A 32 -8.51 -2.15 -1.99
C ASP A 32 -9.29 -3.35 -1.45
N TRP A 33 -8.77 -3.98 -0.40
CA TRP A 33 -9.40 -5.10 0.29
C TRP A 33 -9.41 -4.81 1.79
N ALA A 34 -10.61 -4.57 2.31
CA ALA A 34 -10.88 -4.48 3.73
C ALA A 34 -11.20 -5.88 4.31
N PRO A 35 -10.27 -6.58 5.00
CA PRO A 35 -10.62 -7.78 5.72
C PRO A 35 -11.64 -7.42 6.81
N TYR A 36 -12.70 -8.22 6.94
CA TYR A 36 -13.64 -8.08 8.05
C TYR A 36 -12.93 -8.54 9.32
N LEU A 37 -12.29 -7.61 10.06
CA LEU A 37 -12.08 -7.84 11.48
C LEU A 37 -13.34 -7.36 12.18
N GLU A 38 -13.98 -8.25 12.92
CA GLU A 38 -15.02 -7.85 13.85
C GLU A 38 -14.53 -6.68 14.70
N PRO A 39 -15.38 -5.65 14.96
CA PRO A 39 -15.01 -4.48 15.76
C PRO A 39 -14.44 -4.80 17.15
N CYS A 40 -14.61 -6.04 17.61
CA CYS A 40 -14.38 -6.49 18.98
C CYS A 40 -12.98 -7.06 19.24
N ILE A 41 -12.18 -7.38 18.21
CA ILE A 41 -10.92 -8.13 18.40
C ILE A 41 -9.67 -7.22 18.31
N ALA A 42 -9.76 -6.08 17.61
CA ALA A 42 -8.70 -5.07 17.60
C ALA A 42 -9.25 -3.68 17.23
N LYS A 43 -8.92 -2.66 18.02
CA LYS A 43 -9.17 -1.26 17.62
C LYS A 43 -8.25 -0.93 16.45
N TYR A 44 -8.83 -0.70 15.26
CA TYR A 44 -8.05 -0.27 14.10
C TYR A 44 -7.26 1.00 14.42
N PRO A 45 -6.06 1.18 13.83
CA PRO A 45 -5.33 2.42 13.94
C PRO A 45 -6.19 3.62 13.54
N ASN A 46 -6.13 4.70 14.31
CA ASN A 46 -6.76 5.96 13.93
C ASN A 46 -5.86 6.65 12.90
N TYR A 47 -6.16 6.46 11.62
CA TYR A 47 -5.55 7.24 10.55
C TYR A 47 -6.30 8.58 10.38
N THR A 48 -5.57 9.65 10.03
CA THR A 48 -6.15 10.95 9.70
C THR A 48 -7.07 10.84 8.48
N HIS A 49 -6.62 10.09 7.46
CA HIS A 49 -7.38 9.79 6.25
C HIS A 49 -7.37 8.29 6.00
N TYR A 50 -8.56 7.68 6.01
CA TYR A 50 -8.71 6.24 5.78
C TYR A 50 -9.72 5.97 4.65
N PHE A 51 -9.24 5.38 3.55
CA PHE A 51 -10.04 5.06 2.37
C PHE A 51 -11.10 3.95 2.60
N ARG A 52 -10.97 3.18 3.68
CA ARG A 52 -11.73 1.94 3.93
C ARG A 52 -13.25 2.07 3.85
N SER A 53 -13.82 3.22 4.20
CA SER A 53 -15.27 3.43 4.09
C SER A 53 -15.79 3.20 2.66
N ILE A 54 -15.00 3.56 1.64
CA ILE A 54 -15.34 3.36 0.23
C ILE A 54 -15.33 1.86 -0.13
N ILE A 55 -14.31 1.11 0.31
CA ILE A 55 -14.21 -0.33 0.03
C ILE A 55 -15.26 -1.14 0.77
N LEU A 56 -15.53 -0.82 2.04
CA LEU A 56 -16.59 -1.49 2.78
C LEU A 56 -17.97 -1.20 2.17
N ALA A 57 -18.18 0.00 1.62
CA ALA A 57 -19.41 0.32 0.89
C ALA A 57 -19.53 -0.54 -0.36
N GLN A 58 -18.44 -0.67 -1.12
CA GLN A 58 -18.37 -1.55 -2.28
C GLN A 58 -18.69 -2.99 -1.95
N ASP A 59 -18.01 -3.57 -0.96
CA ASP A 59 -18.07 -5.01 -0.69
C ASP A 59 -19.43 -5.45 -0.10
N ASN A 60 -20.39 -4.53 0.08
CA ASN A 60 -21.68 -4.75 0.76
C ASN A 60 -21.54 -5.42 2.13
N LYS A 61 -20.35 -5.36 2.74
CA LYS A 61 -20.07 -5.90 4.07
C LYS A 61 -20.58 -4.91 5.09
N ASP A 62 -21.82 -5.12 5.56
CA ASP A 62 -22.47 -4.51 6.73
C ASP A 62 -21.84 -3.21 7.26
N LEU A 63 -21.69 -2.22 6.38
CA LEU A 63 -21.78 -0.85 6.79
C LEU A 63 -23.28 -0.57 6.85
N GLN A 64 -23.75 -0.14 8.00
CA GLN A 64 -24.93 0.70 8.12
C GLN A 64 -24.69 2.02 7.34
N LEU A 65 -24.46 1.94 6.03
CA LEU A 65 -24.52 3.08 5.13
C LEU A 65 -25.97 3.52 5.10
N CYS A 66 -26.21 4.78 5.43
CA CYS A 66 -27.51 5.42 5.30
C CYS A 66 -28.08 5.13 3.91
N SER A 67 -29.36 4.77 3.86
CA SER A 67 -30.06 4.28 2.67
C SER A 67 -29.96 5.20 1.45
N GLU A 68 -29.76 6.50 1.66
CA GLU A 68 -29.52 7.49 0.60
C GLU A 68 -28.20 7.23 -0.14
N THR A 69 -27.13 6.89 0.57
CA THR A 69 -25.81 6.61 -0.03
C THR A 69 -25.85 5.39 -0.94
N LYS A 70 -26.62 4.35 -0.59
CA LYS A 70 -26.76 3.13 -1.39
C LYS A 70 -27.44 3.37 -2.74
N LYS A 71 -28.31 4.39 -2.85
CA LYS A 71 -29.02 4.72 -4.09
C LYS A 71 -28.14 5.36 -5.15
N HIS A 72 -27.03 5.97 -4.76
CA HIS A 72 -26.13 6.70 -5.66
C HIS A 72 -24.89 5.91 -6.08
N ILE A 73 -24.69 4.69 -5.55
CA ILE A 73 -23.47 3.92 -5.81
C ILE A 73 -23.86 2.56 -6.42
N ASN A 74 -23.69 2.43 -7.74
CA ASN A 74 -23.87 1.17 -8.46
C ASN A 74 -22.59 0.32 -8.32
N LEU A 75 -22.55 -0.55 -7.32
CA LEU A 75 -21.35 -1.32 -6.95
C LEU A 75 -21.46 -2.74 -7.53
N SER A 76 -20.67 -3.00 -8.58
CA SER A 76 -20.47 -4.35 -9.10
C SER A 76 -19.72 -5.22 -8.09
N ASN A 77 -20.09 -6.50 -7.96
CA ASN A 77 -19.38 -7.55 -7.20
C ASN A 77 -17.98 -7.90 -7.78
N ASN A 78 -17.36 -7.00 -8.54
CA ASN A 78 -16.02 -7.21 -9.09
C ASN A 78 -14.99 -6.92 -8.00
N SER A 79 -14.17 -7.92 -7.66
CA SER A 79 -13.10 -7.76 -6.69
C SER A 79 -12.02 -6.77 -7.15
N ILE A 80 -11.89 -6.50 -8.45
CA ILE A 80 -10.81 -5.71 -9.05
C ILE A 80 -11.25 -4.27 -9.42
N CYS A 81 -12.53 -4.03 -9.70
CA CYS A 81 -13.04 -2.74 -10.18
C CYS A 81 -14.16 -2.16 -9.29
N ILE A 82 -14.31 -0.83 -9.30
CA ILE A 82 -15.52 -0.12 -8.84
C ILE A 82 -16.11 0.56 -10.07
N GLY A 83 -17.31 0.13 -10.49
CA GLY A 83 -17.86 0.55 -11.77
C GLY A 83 -16.95 0.13 -12.92
N ASN A 84 -16.51 1.09 -13.72
CA ASN A 84 -15.60 0.89 -14.85
C ASN A 84 -14.12 1.22 -14.54
N GLU A 85 -13.78 1.51 -13.28
CA GLU A 85 -12.43 1.89 -12.89
C GLU A 85 -11.78 0.82 -12.00
N PHE A 86 -10.51 0.51 -12.26
CA PHE A 86 -9.71 -0.35 -11.41
C PHE A 86 -9.52 0.24 -10.00
N LYS A 87 -9.61 -0.60 -8.96
CA LYS A 87 -9.47 -0.14 -7.56
C LYS A 87 -8.12 0.52 -7.26
N HIS A 88 -7.03 0.02 -7.84
CA HIS A 88 -5.69 0.62 -7.63
C HIS A 88 -5.63 2.06 -8.17
N ASN A 89 -6.33 2.35 -9.26
CA ASN A 89 -6.40 3.70 -9.83
C ASN A 89 -7.19 4.66 -8.94
N ILE A 90 -8.25 4.16 -8.29
CA ILE A 90 -9.00 4.96 -7.31
C ILE A 90 -8.13 5.24 -6.08
N ILE A 91 -7.36 4.26 -5.61
CA ILE A 91 -6.37 4.44 -4.54
C ILE A 91 -5.31 5.48 -4.95
N PHE A 92 -4.80 5.41 -6.19
CA PHE A 92 -3.85 6.39 -6.72
C PHE A 92 -4.44 7.80 -6.73
N LYS A 93 -5.69 7.98 -7.18
CA LYS A 93 -6.38 9.27 -7.15
C LYS A 93 -6.56 9.79 -5.74
N TYR A 94 -6.97 8.92 -4.81
CA TYR A 94 -7.15 9.28 -3.41
C TYR A 94 -5.84 9.74 -2.76
N THR A 95 -4.75 9.01 -2.98
CA THR A 95 -3.46 9.38 -2.37
C THR A 95 -2.84 10.61 -3.02
N LYS A 96 -3.05 10.85 -4.32
CA LYS A 96 -2.72 12.13 -4.97
C LYS A 96 -3.38 13.30 -4.27
N GLN A 97 -4.69 13.23 -4.02
CA GLN A 97 -5.43 14.28 -3.31
C GLN A 97 -4.87 14.51 -1.90
N CYS A 98 -4.54 13.45 -1.17
CA CYS A 98 -3.87 13.54 0.12
C CYS A 98 -2.53 14.27 0.04
N ILE A 99 -1.70 13.91 -0.94
CA ILE A 99 -0.37 14.50 -1.13
C ILE A 99 -0.48 16.00 -1.47
N GLU A 100 -1.39 16.36 -2.37
CA GLU A 100 -1.61 17.74 -2.81
C GLU A 100 -2.23 18.61 -1.72
N LYS A 101 -3.29 18.12 -1.06
CA LYS A 101 -4.01 18.86 0.00
C LYS A 101 -3.09 19.24 1.17
N TYR A 102 -2.16 18.36 1.51
CA TYR A 102 -1.25 18.55 2.63
C TYR A 102 0.19 18.86 2.17
N ASN A 103 0.37 19.56 1.04
CA ASN A 103 1.69 19.92 0.48
C ASN A 103 2.67 20.58 1.47
N LYS A 104 2.17 21.33 2.47
CA LYS A 104 2.96 22.00 3.52
C LYS A 104 3.12 21.20 4.82
N LYS A 105 2.63 19.96 4.90
CA LYS A 105 2.73 19.10 6.09
C LYS A 105 3.52 17.83 5.76
N ARG A 106 4.17 17.26 6.78
CA ARG A 106 4.77 15.93 6.68
C ARG A 106 3.65 14.91 6.52
N LYS A 107 3.85 13.94 5.62
CA LYS A 107 2.83 12.97 5.24
C LYS A 107 3.39 11.56 5.26
N TYR A 108 2.56 10.62 5.66
CA TYR A 108 2.82 9.20 5.54
C TYR A 108 1.70 8.61 4.69
N VAL A 109 2.02 8.13 3.51
CA VAL A 109 1.05 7.55 2.58
C VAL A 109 1.32 6.06 2.49
N PHE A 110 0.30 5.27 2.79
CA PHE A 110 0.36 3.81 2.68
C PHE A 110 -0.74 3.32 1.74
N MET A 111 -0.33 2.52 0.76
CA MET A 111 -1.19 1.99 -0.29
C MET A 111 -1.08 0.48 -0.32
N TRP A 112 -2.20 -0.20 -0.16
CA TRP A 112 -2.30 -1.66 -0.15
C TRP A 112 -3.18 -2.14 -1.31
N ASN A 113 -2.53 -2.44 -2.44
CA ASN A 113 -3.20 -2.94 -3.64
C ASN A 113 -3.11 -4.48 -3.67
N LYS A 114 -4.13 -5.15 -3.18
CA LYS A 114 -4.18 -6.61 -3.06
C LYS A 114 -5.01 -7.24 -4.18
N ASN A 115 -6.17 -6.68 -4.50
CA ASN A 115 -7.15 -7.37 -5.35
C ASN A 115 -6.64 -7.63 -6.77
N ILE A 116 -5.82 -6.73 -7.31
CA ILE A 116 -5.30 -6.84 -8.67
C ILE A 116 -4.34 -8.01 -8.88
N SER A 117 -3.71 -8.54 -7.83
CA SER A 117 -2.69 -9.60 -7.94
C SER A 117 -3.00 -10.86 -7.12
N HIS A 118 -3.93 -10.79 -6.15
CA HIS A 118 -4.10 -11.85 -5.15
C HIS A 118 -4.45 -13.24 -5.71
N HIS A 119 -5.34 -13.30 -6.71
CA HIS A 119 -5.83 -14.57 -7.27
C HIS A 119 -5.15 -14.93 -8.59
N ASN A 120 -4.63 -13.93 -9.30
CA ASN A 120 -3.96 -14.12 -10.57
C ASN A 120 -2.75 -13.18 -10.66
N PRO A 121 -1.51 -13.72 -10.63
CA PRO A 121 -0.32 -12.88 -10.71
C PRO A 121 -0.24 -12.11 -12.04
N TYR A 122 -0.79 -12.63 -13.13
CA TYR A 122 -0.77 -11.97 -14.44
C TYR A 122 -1.61 -10.68 -14.47
N SER A 123 -2.65 -10.57 -13.63
CA SER A 123 -3.50 -9.39 -13.56
C SER A 123 -2.75 -8.15 -13.06
N SER A 124 -1.62 -8.33 -12.37
CA SER A 124 -0.76 -7.22 -11.94
C SER A 124 -0.17 -6.41 -13.09
N THR A 125 -0.06 -7.00 -14.28
CA THR A 125 0.42 -6.29 -15.48
C THR A 125 -0.48 -5.11 -15.85
N ALA A 126 -1.77 -5.16 -15.51
CA ALA A 126 -2.71 -4.05 -15.72
C ALA A 126 -2.40 -2.83 -14.84
N ALA A 127 -1.61 -2.97 -13.76
CA ALA A 127 -1.20 -1.85 -12.91
C ALA A 127 0.18 -1.30 -13.23
N ASP A 128 0.95 -1.92 -14.14
CA ASP A 128 2.34 -1.55 -14.37
C ASP A 128 2.48 -0.11 -14.91
N GLU A 129 1.77 0.19 -16.00
CA GLU A 129 1.78 1.54 -16.58
C GLU A 129 1.17 2.57 -15.62
N ASP A 130 0.08 2.25 -14.93
CA ASP A 130 -0.53 3.15 -13.95
C ASP A 130 0.43 3.48 -12.79
N THR A 131 1.17 2.48 -12.30
CA THR A 131 2.16 2.64 -11.23
C THR A 131 3.32 3.50 -11.70
N LYS A 132 3.82 3.26 -12.92
CA LYS A 132 4.83 4.11 -13.56
C LYS A 132 4.34 5.55 -13.69
N GLN A 133 3.11 5.77 -14.15
CA GLN A 133 2.54 7.12 -14.27
C GLN A 133 2.38 7.80 -12.90
N TYR A 134 2.05 7.07 -11.84
CA TYR A 134 2.04 7.59 -10.48
C TYR A 134 3.43 8.07 -10.02
N ILE A 135 4.47 7.26 -10.26
CA ILE A 135 5.86 7.59 -9.89
C ILE A 135 6.37 8.77 -10.73
N LEU A 136 6.08 8.79 -12.03
CA LEU A 136 6.42 9.91 -12.91
C LEU A 136 5.75 11.21 -12.46
N TRP A 137 4.47 11.15 -12.07
CA TRP A 137 3.77 12.29 -11.47
C TRP A 137 4.44 12.74 -10.17
N MET A 138 4.80 11.83 -9.26
CA MET A 138 5.54 12.17 -8.03
C MET A 138 6.88 12.86 -8.34
N ASN A 139 7.56 12.44 -9.42
CA ASN A 139 8.82 13.05 -9.85
C ASN A 139 8.62 14.44 -10.46
N SER A 140 7.72 14.56 -11.45
CA SER A 140 7.50 15.79 -12.21
C SER A 140 6.93 16.93 -11.36
N THR A 141 6.11 16.59 -10.36
CA THR A 141 5.57 17.55 -9.38
C THR A 141 6.54 17.88 -8.23
N GLY A 142 7.73 17.26 -8.22
CA GLY A 142 8.75 17.48 -7.20
C GLY A 142 8.47 16.80 -5.85
N ASN A 143 7.38 16.03 -5.72
CA ASN A 143 7.06 15.28 -4.50
C ASN A 143 8.17 14.28 -4.11
N LEU A 144 8.86 13.66 -5.10
CA LEU A 144 10.01 12.77 -4.82
C LEU A 144 11.25 13.50 -4.28
N LYS A 145 11.35 14.83 -4.36
CA LYS A 145 12.53 15.55 -3.84
C LYS A 145 12.68 15.44 -2.33
N ASN A 146 11.56 15.24 -1.62
CA ASN A 146 11.51 15.17 -0.16
C ASN A 146 10.75 13.93 0.36
N THR A 147 10.72 12.85 -0.43
CA THR A 147 9.97 11.62 -0.10
C THR A 147 10.87 10.40 -0.24
N VAL A 148 10.93 9.59 0.81
CA VAL A 148 11.38 8.20 0.69
C VAL A 148 10.20 7.39 0.14
N LEU A 149 10.39 6.76 -1.01
CA LEU A 149 9.38 5.92 -1.64
C LEU A 149 9.81 4.46 -1.50
N VAL A 150 8.91 3.64 -0.98
CA VAL A 150 9.10 2.19 -0.89
C VAL A 150 8.00 1.51 -1.67
N ILE A 151 8.38 0.66 -2.61
CA ILE A 151 7.49 -0.22 -3.36
C ILE A 151 7.86 -1.63 -2.97
N MET A 152 6.89 -2.37 -2.43
CA MET A 152 7.12 -3.74 -1.99
C MET A 152 5.92 -4.63 -2.25
N SER A 153 6.17 -5.92 -2.37
CA SER A 153 5.14 -6.96 -2.32
C SER A 153 5.13 -7.62 -0.93
N ASP A 154 3.97 -8.00 -0.42
CA ASP A 154 3.85 -8.69 0.87
C ASP A 154 4.40 -10.12 0.80
N GLN A 155 4.23 -10.78 -0.36
CA GLN A 155 5.03 -11.93 -0.77
C GLN A 155 4.99 -12.13 -2.31
N GLY A 156 5.69 -13.16 -2.81
CA GLY A 156 5.54 -13.63 -4.18
C GLY A 156 4.27 -14.47 -4.42
N PRO A 157 4.02 -14.93 -5.66
CA PRO A 157 2.87 -15.77 -5.95
C PRO A 157 2.87 -17.06 -5.12
N ARG A 158 1.72 -17.44 -4.55
CA ARG A 158 1.62 -18.59 -3.61
C ARG A 158 0.73 -19.73 -4.10
N SER A 159 -0.01 -19.53 -5.18
CA SER A 159 -1.04 -20.45 -5.64
C SER A 159 -1.27 -20.34 -7.15
N GLY A 160 -1.92 -21.36 -7.71
CA GLY A 160 -2.22 -21.46 -9.13
C GLY A 160 -1.07 -22.03 -9.96
N GLN A 161 -1.32 -22.29 -11.24
CA GLN A 161 -0.35 -22.94 -12.14
C GLN A 161 0.97 -22.17 -12.30
N PHE A 162 0.96 -20.85 -12.06
CA PHE A 162 2.17 -20.05 -12.14
C PHE A 162 3.26 -20.55 -11.17
N VAL A 163 2.91 -20.92 -9.93
CA VAL A 163 3.90 -21.39 -8.94
C VAL A 163 4.47 -22.78 -9.25
N GLU A 164 3.88 -23.51 -10.20
CA GLU A 164 4.37 -24.80 -10.69
C GLU A 164 5.44 -24.65 -11.79
N THR A 165 5.62 -23.44 -12.33
CA THR A 165 6.72 -23.12 -13.26
C THR A 165 8.02 -22.88 -12.49
N ASP A 166 9.18 -23.08 -13.13
CA ASP A 166 10.48 -22.79 -12.50
C ASP A 166 10.57 -21.33 -12.07
N PHE A 167 10.08 -20.42 -12.91
CA PHE A 167 10.03 -18.99 -12.63
C PHE A 167 9.10 -18.66 -11.46
N GLY A 168 7.93 -19.30 -11.38
CA GLY A 168 7.00 -19.14 -10.26
C GLY A 168 7.56 -19.64 -8.93
N ARG A 169 8.22 -20.82 -8.93
CA ARG A 169 8.92 -21.35 -7.76
C ARG A 169 9.98 -20.38 -7.24
N MET A 170 10.77 -19.79 -8.14
CA MET A 170 11.74 -18.77 -7.75
C MET A 170 11.03 -17.54 -7.19
N THR A 171 10.17 -16.88 -7.98
CA THR A 171 9.52 -15.62 -7.61
C THR A 171 8.65 -15.69 -6.36
N SER A 172 8.10 -16.86 -6.02
CA SER A 172 7.37 -17.08 -4.75
C SER A 172 8.20 -16.70 -3.51
N ASN A 173 9.52 -16.87 -3.57
CA ASN A 173 10.48 -16.56 -2.50
C ASN A 173 11.18 -15.21 -2.67
N TYR A 174 10.95 -14.50 -3.78
CA TYR A 174 11.57 -13.20 -4.09
C TYR A 174 10.50 -12.11 -4.27
N PRO A 175 9.85 -11.65 -3.17
CA PRO A 175 8.98 -10.50 -3.25
C PRO A 175 9.77 -9.26 -3.67
N LEU A 176 9.14 -8.41 -4.50
CA LEU A 176 9.71 -7.13 -4.89
C LEU A 176 9.97 -6.26 -3.66
N LEU A 177 11.14 -5.63 -3.62
CA LEU A 177 11.46 -4.50 -2.74
C LEU A 177 12.28 -3.48 -3.52
N SER A 178 11.73 -2.29 -3.71
CA SER A 178 12.41 -1.15 -4.32
C SER A 178 12.29 0.07 -3.41
N ILE A 179 13.43 0.70 -3.11
CA ILE A 179 13.51 1.84 -2.21
C ILE A 179 14.18 3.00 -2.95
N TYR A 180 13.43 4.07 -3.14
CA TYR A 180 13.96 5.36 -3.57
C TYR A 180 14.18 6.25 -2.34
N ILE A 181 15.38 6.81 -2.24
CA ILE A 181 15.76 7.78 -1.21
C ILE A 181 16.12 9.11 -1.88
N PRO A 182 15.63 10.25 -1.35
CA PRO A 182 16.01 11.58 -1.82
C PRO A 182 17.51 11.83 -1.80
N HIS A 183 17.99 12.64 -2.75
CA HIS A 183 19.42 12.97 -2.89
C HIS A 183 20.03 13.55 -1.60
N TYR A 184 19.32 14.43 -0.89
CA TYR A 184 19.83 15.04 0.33
C TYR A 184 20.02 14.02 1.46
N VAL A 185 19.16 12.99 1.56
CA VAL A 185 19.31 11.90 2.54
C VAL A 185 20.51 11.04 2.18
N LYS A 186 20.73 10.74 0.88
CA LYS A 186 21.94 10.02 0.44
C LYS A 186 23.23 10.77 0.80
N LYS A 187 23.23 12.10 0.65
CA LYS A 187 24.37 12.96 1.00
C LYS A 187 24.59 13.04 2.51
N ALA A 188 23.53 13.16 3.30
CA ALA A 188 23.60 13.25 4.75
C ALA A 188 23.91 11.91 5.42
N PHE A 189 23.50 10.80 4.81
CA PHE A 189 23.68 9.44 5.34
C PHE A 189 24.26 8.48 4.28
N PRO A 190 25.55 8.64 3.91
CA PRO A 190 26.19 7.81 2.88
C PRO A 190 26.13 6.31 3.19
N THR A 191 26.13 5.92 4.46
CA THR A 191 26.01 4.53 4.90
C THR A 191 24.69 3.90 4.44
N ILE A 192 23.57 4.63 4.50
CA ILE A 192 22.28 4.12 4.02
C ILE A 192 22.33 3.89 2.50
N ALA A 193 22.91 4.83 1.76
CA ALA A 193 23.07 4.68 0.32
C ALA A 193 23.95 3.46 -0.05
N LYS A 194 25.03 3.23 0.71
CA LYS A 194 25.90 2.06 0.55
C LYS A 194 25.14 0.76 0.82
N ILE A 195 24.38 0.69 1.92
CA ILE A 195 23.58 -0.50 2.26
C ILE A 195 22.57 -0.78 1.14
N LEU A 196 21.81 0.22 0.70
CA LEU A 196 20.84 0.01 -0.39
C LEU A 196 21.50 -0.42 -1.69
N ASN A 197 22.65 0.14 -2.05
CA ASN A 197 23.37 -0.28 -3.25
C ASN A 197 23.89 -1.72 -3.16
N ASN A 198 24.33 -2.16 -1.99
CA ASN A 198 24.80 -3.53 -1.76
C ASN A 198 23.66 -4.57 -1.73
N ASN A 199 22.42 -4.14 -1.53
CA ASN A 199 21.23 -5.00 -1.49
C ASN A 199 20.35 -4.83 -2.75
N LYS A 200 20.89 -4.27 -3.83
CA LYS A 200 20.22 -4.31 -5.13
C LYS A 200 20.22 -5.76 -5.62
N ALA A 201 19.09 -6.21 -6.17
CA ALA A 201 19.09 -7.42 -6.96
C ALA A 201 19.98 -7.19 -8.20
N ASP A 202 20.81 -8.19 -8.52
CA ASP A 202 21.66 -8.20 -9.71
C ASP A 202 20.85 -8.18 -11.01
#